data_AF-A0A0R2X0N6-F1
#
_entry.id   AF-A0A0R2X0N6-F1
#
_cell.length_a   1.000
_cell.length_b   1.000
_cell.length_c   1.000
_cell.angle_alpha   90.00
_cell.angle_beta   90.00
_cell.angle_gamma   90.00
#
_symmetry.space_group_name_H-M   'P 1'
#
loop_
_entity.id
_entity.type
_entity.pdbx_description
1 polymer ?
#
loop_
_entity_poly.entity_id
_entity_poly.type
_entity_poly.pdbx_seq_one_letter_code
_entity_poly.pdbx_strand_id
1 'polypeptide(L)'
;MHVHEMNRMGAIIRVEGNTVIVEGSETLKGAPVMATDLRASASLIIAGLVASGETVVDRIYHIDRGYECIEEKLQLLGAKIRRIPS
;
A
#
# COMPACT_ATOMS: atom_id res chain seq x y z
N MET A 1 -5.76 -1.65 -9.85
CA MET A 1 -6.48 -0.53 -9.21
C MET A 1 -6.33 -0.70 -7.71
N HIS A 2 -5.64 0.23 -7.05
CA HIS A 2 -5.27 0.17 -5.62
C HIS A 2 -6.47 0.02 -4.67
N VAL A 3 -7.65 0.50 -5.06
CA VAL A 3 -8.89 0.35 -4.28
C VAL A 3 -9.19 -1.10 -3.92
N HIS A 4 -9.08 -2.03 -4.88
CA HIS A 4 -9.34 -3.45 -4.60
C HIS A 4 -8.32 -4.04 -3.63
N GLU A 5 -7.06 -3.64 -3.73
CA GLU A 5 -5.99 -4.08 -2.82
C GLU A 5 -6.19 -3.52 -1.40
N MET A 6 -6.61 -2.25 -1.27
CA MET A 6 -6.98 -1.67 0.02
C MET A 6 -8.21 -2.36 0.63
N ASN A 7 -9.20 -2.73 -0.19
CA ASN A 7 -10.35 -3.53 0.29
C ASN A 7 -9.91 -4.92 0.79
N ARG A 8 -8.88 -5.55 0.19
CA ARG A 8 -8.29 -6.80 0.71
C ARG A 8 -7.64 -6.61 2.08
N MET A 9 -7.13 -5.42 2.37
CA MET A 9 -6.63 -5.02 3.69
C MET A 9 -7.75 -4.62 4.67
N GLY A 10 -9.02 -4.73 4.27
CA GLY A 10 -10.16 -4.39 5.13
C GLY A 10 -10.61 -2.93 5.08
N ALA A 11 -10.16 -2.16 4.09
CA ALA A 11 -10.75 -0.86 3.81
C ALA A 11 -12.19 -1.03 3.27
N ILE A 12 -13.04 -0.04 3.51
CA ILE A 12 -14.42 -0.01 3.00
C ILE A 12 -14.49 1.07 1.92
N ILE A 13 -14.20 0.68 0.69
CA ILE A 13 -14.12 1.60 -0.45
C ILE A 13 -14.98 1.09 -1.61
N ARG A 14 -15.84 1.96 -2.15
CA ARG A 14 -16.70 1.69 -3.31
C ARG A 14 -16.39 2.65 -4.44
N VAL A 15 -16.42 2.15 -5.67
CA VAL A 15 -16.17 2.95 -6.88
C VAL A 15 -17.49 3.14 -7.61
N GLU A 16 -17.85 4.40 -7.88
CA GLU A 16 -19.04 4.80 -8.63
C GLU A 16 -18.61 5.68 -9.81
N GLY A 17 -18.43 5.07 -10.98
CA GLY A 17 -17.92 5.75 -12.17
C GLY A 17 -16.49 6.27 -11.97
N ASN A 18 -16.33 7.59 -11.99
CA ASN A 18 -15.07 8.28 -11.71
C ASN A 18 -14.95 8.78 -10.26
N THR A 19 -15.93 8.46 -9.41
CA THR A 19 -15.98 8.84 -8.00
C THR A 19 -15.68 7.62 -7.11
N VAL A 20 -15.07 7.86 -5.96
CA VAL A 20 -14.79 6.84 -4.95
C VAL A 20 -15.40 7.27 -3.62
N ILE A 21 -16.22 6.40 -3.03
CA ILE A 21 -16.82 6.58 -1.70
C ILE A 21 -15.97 5.78 -0.72
N VAL A 22 -15.42 6.45 0.28
CA VAL A 22 -14.58 5.86 1.32
C VAL A 22 -15.31 5.97 2.65
N GLU A 23 -15.57 4.84 3.28
CA GLU A 23 -16.08 4.76 4.64
C GLU A 23 -14.89 4.45 5.57
N GLY A 24 -14.81 5.16 6.71
CA GLY A 24 -13.74 4.93 7.68
C GLY A 24 -13.79 3.51 8.24
N SER A 25 -12.66 2.81 8.24
CA SER A 25 -12.49 1.52 8.91
C SER A 25 -11.66 1.73 10.18
N GLU A 26 -12.00 1.03 11.26
CA GLU A 26 -11.27 1.14 12.53
C GLU A 26 -9.81 0.67 12.40
N THR A 27 -9.58 -0.39 11.63
CA THR A 27 -8.24 -0.96 11.42
C THR A 27 -8.11 -1.53 10.02
N LEU A 28 -6.90 -1.45 9.47
CA LEU A 28 -6.49 -2.25 8.31
C LEU A 28 -5.78 -3.51 8.80
N LYS A 29 -5.85 -4.59 8.03
CA LYS A 29 -5.14 -5.84 8.25
C LYS A 29 -4.05 -6.00 7.21
N GLY A 30 -2.88 -6.45 7.67
CA GLY A 30 -1.79 -6.81 6.80
C GLY A 30 -2.21 -7.92 5.85
N ALA A 31 -1.87 -7.77 4.57
CA ALA A 31 -2.21 -8.71 3.52
C ALA A 31 -1.15 -8.72 2.42
N PRO A 32 -1.05 -9.80 1.63
CA PRO A 32 -0.33 -9.76 0.37
C PRO A 32 -1.10 -8.91 -0.63
N VAL A 33 -0.50 -7.84 -1.13
CA VAL A 33 -1.11 -6.90 -2.08
C VAL A 33 -0.23 -6.68 -3.30
N MET A 34 -0.84 -6.31 -4.42
CA MET A 34 -0.13 -6.16 -5.69
C MET A 34 -0.09 -4.71 -6.17
N ALA A 35 1.13 -4.18 -6.36
CA ALA A 35 1.32 -2.89 -7.01
C ALA A 35 0.87 -2.92 -8.48
N THR A 36 0.13 -1.89 -8.92
CA THR A 36 -0.32 -1.76 -10.32
C THR A 36 0.27 -0.57 -11.08
N ASP A 37 0.73 0.45 -10.36
CA ASP A 37 1.29 1.67 -10.91
C ASP A 37 2.05 2.43 -9.81
N LEU A 38 2.81 3.46 -10.20
CA LEU A 38 3.67 4.23 -9.29
C LEU A 38 2.93 4.76 -8.06
N ARG A 39 1.73 5.33 -8.24
CA ARG A 39 0.99 5.97 -7.14
C ARG A 39 0.24 4.95 -6.30
N ALA A 40 -0.32 3.93 -6.94
CA ALA A 40 -0.89 2.77 -6.25
C ALA A 40 0.12 2.10 -5.32
N SER A 41 1.35 1.89 -5.80
CA SER A 41 2.44 1.31 -4.99
C SER A 41 2.69 2.10 -3.71
N ALA A 42 2.89 3.41 -3.83
CA ALA A 42 3.16 4.27 -2.67
C ALA A 42 1.98 4.26 -1.68
N SER A 43 0.75 4.29 -2.21
CA SER A 43 -0.47 4.27 -1.41
C SER A 43 -0.60 2.97 -0.61
N LEU A 44 -0.26 1.82 -1.21
CA LEU A 44 -0.29 0.52 -0.54
C LEU A 44 0.82 0.36 0.51
N ILE A 45 2.00 0.93 0.27
CA ILE A 45 3.07 0.99 1.28
C ILE A 45 2.57 1.74 2.52
N ILE A 46 1.98 2.92 2.34
CA ILE A 46 1.45 3.72 3.46
C ILE A 46 0.32 2.97 4.19
N ALA A 47 -0.60 2.34 3.45
CA ALA A 47 -1.64 1.51 4.04
C ALA A 47 -1.04 0.36 4.87
N GLY A 48 0.04 -0.27 4.38
CA GLY A 48 0.74 -1.35 5.09
C GLY A 48 1.43 -0.90 6.38
N LEU A 49 1.92 0.34 6.44
CA LEU A 49 2.54 0.90 7.66
C LEU A 49 1.54 1.12 8.80
N VAL A 50 0.25 1.34 8.48
CA VAL A 50 -0.83 1.55 9.46
C VAL A 50 -1.57 0.24 9.77
N ALA A 51 -1.51 -0.74 8.88
CA ALA A 51 -2.19 -2.02 9.04
C ALA A 51 -1.63 -2.84 10.21
N SER A 52 -2.52 -3.58 10.88
CA SER A 52 -2.14 -4.56 11.89
C SER A 52 -1.64 -5.84 11.23
N GLY A 53 -0.43 -6.29 11.60
CA GLY A 53 0.21 -7.47 11.05
C GLY A 53 1.24 -7.14 9.96
N GLU A 54 1.52 -8.09 9.08
CA GLU A 54 2.51 -7.93 8.01
C GLU A 54 1.81 -7.71 6.67
N THR A 55 2.26 -6.69 5.92
CA THR A 55 1.83 -6.43 4.56
C THR A 55 2.97 -6.72 3.60
N VAL A 56 2.72 -7.55 2.59
CA VAL A 56 3.70 -7.86 1.54
C VAL A 56 3.23 -7.17 0.27
N VAL A 57 3.98 -6.16 -0.19
CA VAL A 57 3.69 -5.44 -1.43
C VAL A 57 4.51 -6.05 -2.55
N ASP A 58 3.82 -6.69 -3.50
CA ASP A 58 4.43 -7.38 -4.62
C ASP A 58 4.49 -6.48 -5.87
N ARG A 59 5.33 -6.83 -6.85
CA ARG A 59 5.56 -6.05 -8.10
C ARG A 59 6.05 -4.61 -7.87
N ILE A 60 6.99 -4.47 -6.93
CA ILE A 60 7.54 -3.18 -6.51
C ILE A 60 8.27 -2.38 -7.61
N TYR A 61 8.61 -2.95 -8.77
CA TYR A 61 9.28 -2.21 -9.86
C TYR A 61 8.52 -0.94 -10.31
N HIS A 62 7.22 -0.85 -10.01
CA HIS A 62 6.43 0.36 -10.22
C HIS A 62 6.88 1.53 -9.32
N ILE A 63 7.34 1.28 -8.09
CA ILE A 63 7.77 2.31 -7.15
C ILE A 63 9.09 2.94 -7.56
N ASP A 64 10.02 2.13 -8.06
CA ASP A 64 11.37 2.56 -8.44
C ASP A 64 11.37 3.55 -9.61
N ARG A 65 10.27 3.60 -10.37
CA ARG A 65 10.10 4.54 -11.48
C ARG A 65 9.90 5.99 -11.04
N GLY A 66 9.63 6.25 -9.77
CA GLY A 66 9.35 7.60 -9.29
C GLY A 66 9.67 7.89 -7.83
N TYR A 67 10.07 6.88 -7.05
CA TYR A 67 10.63 7.09 -5.72
C TYR A 67 11.98 6.39 -5.62
N GLU A 68 12.99 7.18 -5.32
CA GLU A 68 14.34 6.71 -5.03
C GLU A 68 14.42 6.24 -3.58
N CYS A 69 14.80 4.98 -3.37
CA CYS A 69 15.03 4.35 -2.05
C CYS A 69 13.97 4.71 -1.01
N ILE A 70 12.69 4.56 -1.36
CA ILE A 70 11.57 4.96 -0.49
C ILE A 70 11.60 4.21 0.84
N GLU A 71 12.00 2.95 0.82
CA GLU A 71 12.15 2.09 1.98
C GLU A 71 13.17 2.65 2.97
N GLU A 72 14.32 3.14 2.48
CA GLU A 72 15.36 3.74 3.33
C GLU A 72 14.87 5.05 3.93
N LYS A 73 14.26 5.91 3.09
CA LYS A 73 13.70 7.20 3.53
C LYS A 73 12.62 7.01 4.60
N LEU A 74 11.76 6.00 4.45
CA LEU A 74 10.73 5.67 5.44
C LEU A 74 11.34 5.05 6.71
N GLN A 75 12.35 4.19 6.59
CA GLN A 75 13.08 3.64 7.73
C GLN A 75 13.75 4.74 8.57
N LEU A 76 14.32 5.78 7.93
CA LEU A 76 14.88 6.94 8.62
C LEU A 76 13.83 7.72 9.43
N LEU A 77 12.55 7.62 9.07
CA LEU A 77 11.42 8.17 9.81
C LEU A 77 10.86 7.21 10.87
N GLY A 78 11.47 6.03 11.05
CA GLY A 78 11.06 5.02 12.03
C GLY A 78 10.09 3.97 11.49
N ALA A 79 9.83 3.92 10.19
CA ALA A 79 8.95 2.91 9.60
C ALA A 79 9.58 1.51 9.67
N LYS A 80 8.79 0.51 10.06
CA LYS A 80 9.17 -0.91 10.01
C LYS A 80 8.88 -1.49 8.63
N ILE A 81 9.76 -1.20 7.68
CA ILE A 81 9.68 -1.67 6.29
C ILE A 81 11.02 -2.28 5.89
N ARG A 82 11.01 -3.26 4.99
CA ARG A 82 12.22 -3.80 4.37
C ARG A 82 11.92 -4.23 2.95
N ARG A 83 12.90 -4.07 2.06
CA ARG A 83 12.87 -4.68 0.73
C ARG A 83 13.45 -6.08 0.81
N ILE A 84 12.74 -7.05 0.22
CA ILE A 84 13.16 -8.45 0.20
C ILE A 84 13.62 -8.77 -1.23
N PRO A 85 14.72 -9.52 -1.42
CA PRO A 85 15.10 -10.03 -2.73
C PRO A 85 14.01 -10.91 -3.33
N SER A 86 13.86 -10.85 -4.66
CA SER A 86 13.00 -11.77 -5.41
C SER A 86 13.59 -13.17 -5.48
#